data_AF-A0A850LXL1-F1
#
_entry.id   AF-A0A850LXL1-F1
#
_cell.length_a   1.000
_cell.length_b   1.000
_cell.length_c   1.000
_cell.angle_alpha   90.00
_cell.angle_beta   90.00
_cell.angle_gamma   90.00
#
_symmetry.space_group_name_H-M   'P 1'
#
loop_
_entity.id
_entity.type
_entity.pdbx_description
1 polymer ?
#
loop_
_entity_poly.entity_id
_entity_poly.type
_entity_poly.pdbx_seq_one_letter_code
_entity_poly.pdbx_strand_id
1 'polypeptide(L)'
;MTKINELNLIIEKDQLLLKELIIQLSNKYGSEFKKYVLTENKNKIRPYIIILINEISVDLLNNLNTILKNNDIITFLPSIHGGN
;
A
#
# COMPACT_ATOMS: atom_id res chain seq x y z
N MET A 1 -19.89 -6.19 -7.78
CA MET A 1 -19.72 -4.83 -7.21
C MET A 1 -18.59 -4.91 -6.20
N THR A 2 -17.40 -4.40 -6.50
CA THR A 2 -16.26 -4.44 -5.57
C THR A 2 -16.56 -3.50 -4.41
N LYS A 3 -16.58 -4.03 -3.18
CA LYS A 3 -16.81 -3.23 -1.98
C LYS A 3 -15.55 -2.43 -1.68
N ILE A 4 -15.65 -1.11 -1.72
CA ILE A 4 -14.58 -0.21 -1.28
C ILE A 4 -14.61 -0.22 0.26
N ASN A 5 -13.44 -0.44 0.88
CA ASN A 5 -13.27 -0.35 2.32
C ASN A 5 -12.35 0.83 2.62
N GLU A 6 -12.82 1.76 3.45
CA GLU A 6 -12.03 2.89 3.93
C GLU A 6 -11.56 2.61 5.37
N LEU A 7 -10.33 3.02 5.66
CA LEU A 7 -9.72 2.83 6.98
C LEU A 7 -8.92 4.07 7.35
N ASN A 8 -9.27 4.67 8.49
CA ASN A 8 -8.47 5.72 9.11
C ASN A 8 -7.50 5.08 10.11
N LEU A 9 -6.21 5.42 9.98
CA LEU A 9 -5.15 4.96 10.86
C LEU A 9 -4.47 6.16 11.51
N ILE A 10 -4.35 6.12 12.83
CA ILE A 10 -3.51 7.05 13.59
C ILE A 10 -2.16 6.38 13.80
N ILE A 11 -1.09 7.05 13.41
CA ILE A 11 0.27 6.53 13.52
C ILE A 11 1.08 7.52 14.36
N GLU A 12 1.63 7.05 15.47
CA GLU A 12 2.36 7.86 16.47
C GLU A 12 3.80 8.21 16.03
N LYS A 13 4.14 8.04 14.75
CA LYS A 13 5.50 8.21 14.22
C LYS A 13 5.56 9.43 13.30
N ASP A 14 6.49 10.34 13.56
CA ASP A 14 6.66 11.60 12.79
C ASP A 14 6.99 11.36 11.31
N GLN A 15 7.66 10.25 11.00
CA GLN A 15 8.00 9.86 9.64
C GLN A 15 7.83 8.35 9.47
N LEU A 16 7.05 7.95 8.48
CA LEU A 16 6.78 6.55 8.19
C LEU A 16 7.05 6.27 6.72
N LEU A 17 7.84 5.23 6.44
CA LEU A 17 8.01 4.75 5.07
C LEU A 17 6.80 3.92 4.64
N LEU A 18 6.44 3.95 3.36
CA LEU A 18 5.39 3.11 2.80
C LEU A 18 5.59 1.62 3.14
N LYS A 19 6.82 1.12 3.11
CA LYS A 19 7.13 -0.26 3.52
C LYS A 19 6.79 -0.55 4.99
N GLU A 20 6.96 0.43 5.87
CA GLU A 20 6.65 0.30 7.29
C GLU A 20 5.13 0.27 7.50
N LEU A 21 4.38 1.12 6.79
CA LEU A 21 2.92 1.07 6.78
C LEU A 21 2.41 -0.31 6.34
N ILE A 22 2.95 -0.87 5.25
CA ILE A 22 2.56 -2.20 4.75
C ILE A 22 2.84 -3.29 5.79
N ILE A 23 3.95 -3.18 6.53
CA ILE A 23 4.27 -4.09 7.64
C ILE A 23 3.26 -3.95 8.78
N GLN A 24 2.90 -2.72 9.17
CA GLN A 24 1.91 -2.48 10.22
C GLN A 24 0.52 -3.00 9.83
N LEU A 25 0.09 -2.77 8.59
CA LEU A 25 -1.14 -3.34 8.05
C LEU A 25 -1.10 -4.87 8.06
N SER A 26 0.04 -5.47 7.72
CA SER A 26 0.21 -6.92 7.82
C SER A 26 0.14 -7.46 9.24
N ASN A 27 0.65 -6.71 10.22
CA ASN A 27 0.52 -7.11 11.63
C ASN A 27 -0.95 -7.04 12.08
N LYS A 28 -1.73 -6.10 11.56
CA LYS A 28 -3.15 -5.91 11.90
C LYS A 28 -4.09 -6.91 11.18
N TYR A 29 -3.84 -7.19 9.90
CA TYR A 29 -4.74 -7.99 9.05
C TYR A 29 -4.18 -9.38 8.67
N GLY A 30 -2.96 -9.70 9.12
CA GLY A 30 -2.30 -10.98 8.87
C GLY A 30 -1.27 -10.94 7.74
N SER A 31 -0.46 -11.99 7.67
CA SER A 31 0.66 -12.09 6.72
C SER A 31 0.22 -12.13 5.24
N GLU A 32 -1.03 -12.51 4.99
CA GLU A 32 -1.61 -12.59 3.64
C GLU A 32 -1.69 -11.22 2.97
N PHE A 33 -1.96 -10.15 3.72
CA PHE A 33 -1.95 -8.78 3.17
C PHE A 33 -0.57 -8.43 2.59
N LYS A 34 0.50 -8.68 3.35
CA LYS A 34 1.87 -8.42 2.88
C LYS A 34 2.23 -9.28 1.66
N LYS A 35 1.82 -10.56 1.66
CA LYS A 35 2.05 -11.46 0.51
C LYS A 35 1.27 -11.02 -0.72
N TYR A 36 0.09 -10.43 -0.54
CA TYR A 36 -0.75 -9.91 -1.61
C TYR A 36 -0.17 -8.64 -2.23
N VAL A 37 0.40 -7.75 -1.41
CA VAL A 37 0.94 -6.45 -1.86
C VAL A 37 2.39 -6.54 -2.34
N LEU A 38 3.23 -7.35 -1.69
CA LEU A 38 4.67 -7.45 -1.97
C LEU A 38 5.06 -8.79 -2.58
N THR A 39 6.13 -8.78 -3.37
CA THR A 39 6.79 -9.99 -3.91
C THR A 39 7.37 -10.84 -2.77
N GLU A 40 7.70 -12.11 -3.07
CA GLU A 40 8.22 -13.06 -2.05
C GLU A 40 9.51 -12.60 -1.38
N ASN A 41 10.39 -11.91 -2.14
CA ASN A 41 11.59 -11.29 -1.60
C ASN A 41 11.30 -9.99 -0.79
N LYS A 42 10.03 -9.62 -0.62
CA LYS A 42 9.51 -8.51 0.22
C LYS A 42 10.08 -7.13 -0.10
N ASN A 43 10.73 -6.97 -1.24
CA ASN A 43 11.46 -5.75 -1.63
C ASN A 43 10.83 -5.04 -2.83
N LYS A 44 9.75 -5.58 -3.41
CA LYS A 44 9.05 -4.97 -4.53
C LYS A 44 7.54 -5.09 -4.35
N ILE A 45 6.82 -4.10 -4.85
CA ILE A 45 5.36 -4.16 -4.99
C ILE A 45 5.04 -5.17 -6.09
N ARG A 46 3.99 -5.97 -5.91
CA ARG A 46 3.57 -6.92 -6.95
C ARG A 46 3.00 -6.15 -8.15
N PRO A 47 3.27 -6.61 -9.38
CA PRO A 47 2.89 -5.87 -10.59
C PRO A 47 1.38 -5.71 -10.78
N TYR A 48 0.57 -6.58 -10.16
CA TYR A 48 -0.88 -6.46 -10.19
C TYR A 48 -1.44 -5.57 -9.08
N ILE A 49 -0.62 -4.85 -8.32
CA ILE A 49 -1.05 -3.91 -7.29
C ILE A 49 -0.56 -2.52 -7.66
N ILE A 50 -1.51 -1.60 -7.81
CA ILE A 50 -1.25 -0.17 -7.93
C ILE A 50 -1.37 0.43 -6.53
N ILE A 51 -0.35 1.19 -6.13
CA ILE A 51 -0.38 1.99 -4.90
C ILE A 51 -0.31 3.46 -5.28
N LEU A 52 -1.27 4.24 -4.77
CA LEU A 52 -1.31 5.69 -4.95
C LEU A 52 -1.12 6.37 -3.60
N ILE A 53 -0.39 7.49 -3.59
CA ILE A 53 -0.33 8.43 -2.47
C ILE A 53 -0.86 9.76 -2.99
N ASN A 54 -1.98 10.22 -2.46
CA ASN A 54 -2.69 11.42 -2.93
C ASN A 54 -2.87 11.38 -4.46
N GLU A 55 -3.39 10.27 -4.97
CA GLU A 55 -3.66 10.02 -6.40
C GLU A 55 -2.41 9.86 -7.30
N ILE A 56 -1.21 10.03 -6.76
CA ILE A 56 0.06 9.88 -7.49
C ILE A 56 0.60 8.46 -7.31
N SER A 57 0.95 7.78 -8.41
CA SER A 57 1.58 6.45 -8.36
C SER A 57 2.90 6.50 -7.60
N VAL A 58 3.10 5.54 -6.70
CA VAL A 58 4.36 5.40 -5.93
C VAL A 58 5.57 5.11 -6.82
N ASP A 59 5.36 4.62 -8.04
CA ASP A 59 6.42 4.42 -9.03
C ASP A 59 7.00 5.74 -9.56
N LEU A 60 6.23 6.82 -9.50
CA LEU A 60 6.70 8.19 -9.82
C LEU A 60 7.33 8.88 -8.59
N LEU A 61 7.27 8.23 -7.43
CA LEU A 61 7.86 8.70 -6.17
C LEU A 61 9.10 7.87 -5.85
N ASN A 62 9.32 7.55 -4.57
CA ASN A 62 10.43 6.72 -4.11
C ASN A 62 9.99 5.27 -3.82
N ASN A 63 8.92 4.81 -4.49
CA ASN A 63 8.35 3.47 -4.34
C ASN A 63 8.12 3.12 -2.85
N LEU A 64 8.54 1.92 -2.40
CA LEU A 64 8.47 1.47 -1.00
C LEU A 64 9.21 2.37 0.01
N ASN A 65 10.15 3.20 -0.44
CA ASN A 65 10.89 4.16 0.39
C ASN A 65 10.28 5.57 0.37
N THR A 66 9.06 5.74 -0.14
CA THR A 66 8.33 7.00 -0.02
C THR A 66 8.03 7.28 1.45
N ILE A 67 8.38 8.48 1.92
CA ILE A 67 8.05 8.97 3.27
C ILE A 67 6.62 9.51 3.22
N LEU A 68 5.76 8.92 4.04
CA LEU A 68 4.39 9.32 4.25
C LEU A 68 4.32 10.49 5.24
N LYS A 69 3.38 11.39 5.00
CA LYS A 69 3.11 12.57 5.82
C LYS A 69 1.74 12.46 6.47
N ASN A 70 1.51 13.31 7.45
CA ASN A 70 0.20 13.42 8.07
C ASN A 70 -0.86 13.79 7.01
N ASN A 71 -2.04 13.17 7.11
CA ASN A 71 -3.16 13.30 6.18
C ASN A 71 -2.93 12.80 4.74
N ASP A 72 -1.85 12.05 4.47
CA ASP A 72 -1.73 11.37 3.18
C ASP A 72 -2.82 10.30 3.02
N ILE A 73 -3.44 10.27 1.84
CA ILE A 73 -4.40 9.24 1.46
C ILE A 73 -3.66 8.18 0.63
N ILE A 74 -3.64 6.94 1.14
CA ILE A 74 -3.03 5.81 0.46
C ILE A 74 -4.11 4.90 -0.11
N THR A 75 -4.06 4.64 -1.42
CA THR A 75 -4.98 3.73 -2.10
C THR A 75 -4.23 2.49 -2.56
N PHE A 76 -4.73 1.30 -2.23
CA PHE A 76 -4.27 0.01 -2.76
C PHE A 76 -5.31 -0.53 -3.74
N LEU A 77 -4.97 -0.62 -5.01
CA LEU A 77 -5.86 -1.10 -6.06
C LEU A 77 -5.27 -2.36 -6.70
N PRO A 78 -6.00 -3.49 -6.71
CA PRO A 78 -5.63 -4.57 -7.59
C PRO A 78 -5.89 -4.18 -9.05
N SER A 79 -4.86 -4.32 -9.88
CA SER A 79 -4.98 -4.33 -11.34
C SER A 79 -5.73 -5.58 -11.77
N ILE A 80 -7.05 -5.46 -11.78
CA ILE A 80 -7.94 -6.37 -12.49
C ILE A 80 -7.77 -6.12 -13.98
N HIS A 81 -7.15 -7.07 -14.68
CA HIS A 81 -7.22 -7.16 -16.13
C HIS A 81 -8.61 -7.73 -16.44
N GLY A 82 -9.61 -6.85 -16.56
CA GLY A 82 -10.97 -7.24 -16.89
C GLY A 82 -11.15 -7.45 -18.40
N GLY A 83 -11.66 -8.62 -18.78
CA GLY A 83 -12.14 -8.91 -20.13
C GLY A 83 -12.24 -10.41 -20.41
N ASN A 84 -13.32 -11.04 -19.97
CA ASN A 84 -13.91 -12.22 -20.62
C ASN A 84 -15.43 -12.01 -20.66
#